data_AF-A2R057-F1
#
_entry.id   AF-A2R057-F1
#
_cell.length_a   1.000
_cell.length_b   1.000
_cell.length_c   1.000
_cell.angle_alpha   90.00
_cell.angle_beta   90.00
_cell.angle_gamma   90.00
#
_symmetry.space_group_name_H-M   'P 1'
#
loop_
_entity.id
_entity.type
_entity.pdbx_description
1 polymer ?
#
loop_
_entity_poly.entity_id
_entity_poly.type
_entity_poly.pdbx_seq_one_letter_code
_entity_poly.pdbx_strand_id
1 'polypeptide(L)'
;MSFHNSCQNIHLIHEPGATFLHAEVRRANGEYVARKIRLDRHIGNTDGWFIWGGSNFTETAKDIQLENTGRGPKLTAYLRKRDGGYRELQGLYLADKIANENGELVFKVCIILSLPTLYCWVFYDWED
;
A
#
# COMPACT_ATOMS: atom_id res chain seq x y z
N MET A 1 14.22 -0.24 -10.97
CA MET A 1 14.75 0.33 -9.73
C MET A 1 13.64 0.38 -8.71
N SER A 2 13.91 -0.04 -7.48
CA SER A 2 12.89 -0.09 -6.43
C SER A 2 12.67 1.33 -5.85
N PHE A 3 11.41 1.74 -5.74
CA PHE A 3 11.01 3.10 -5.31
C PHE A 3 11.59 3.50 -3.94
N HIS A 4 11.92 2.54 -3.07
CA HIS A 4 12.51 2.79 -1.76
C HIS A 4 13.90 3.45 -1.79
N ASN A 5 14.65 3.38 -2.90
CA ASN A 5 15.91 4.12 -3.06
C ASN A 5 15.70 5.59 -3.47
N SER A 6 14.52 5.92 -3.99
CA SER A 6 14.17 7.27 -4.48
C SER A 6 13.10 7.94 -3.64
N CYS A 7 12.65 7.29 -2.56
CA CYS A 7 11.65 7.79 -1.64
C CYS A 7 12.24 7.93 -0.24
N GLN A 8 11.79 8.95 0.49
CA GLN A 8 12.17 9.21 1.87
C GLN A 8 10.92 9.50 2.72
N ASN A 9 11.07 9.51 4.04
CA ASN A 9 10.00 9.82 4.99
C ASN A 9 8.69 8.99 4.81
N ILE A 10 8.85 7.69 4.57
CA ILE A 10 7.72 6.76 4.42
C ILE A 10 7.13 6.47 5.80
N HIS A 11 5.87 6.84 6.02
CA HIS A 11 5.16 6.58 7.26
C HIS A 11 3.66 6.38 7.00
N LEU A 12 2.95 5.83 7.99
CA LEU A 12 1.50 5.70 7.95
C LEU A 12 0.85 6.87 8.69
N ILE A 13 -0.23 7.36 8.12
CA ILE A 13 -1.14 8.32 8.73
C ILE A 13 -2.43 7.55 9.02
N HIS A 14 -2.73 7.41 10.31
CA HIS A 14 -3.96 6.77 10.77
C HIS A 14 -5.02 7.84 10.97
N GLU A 15 -6.06 7.80 10.14
CA GLU A 15 -7.26 8.60 10.27
C GLU A 15 -8.38 7.72 10.85
N PRO A 16 -9.41 8.31 11.49
CA PRO A 16 -10.53 7.56 12.04
C PRO A 16 -11.28 6.80 10.93
N GLY A 17 -11.03 5.49 10.83
CA GLY A 17 -11.63 4.60 9.84
C GLY A 17 -10.85 4.44 8.53
N ALA A 18 -9.67 5.06 8.38
CA ALA A 18 -8.87 4.89 7.17
C ALA A 18 -7.37 4.98 7.46
N THR A 19 -6.59 4.16 6.77
CA THR A 19 -5.12 4.25 6.81
C THR A 19 -4.58 4.79 5.50
N PHE A 20 -3.76 5.82 5.59
CA PHE A 20 -3.06 6.43 4.47
C PHE A 20 -1.56 6.15 4.58
N LEU A 21 -0.93 5.78 3.46
CA LEU A 21 0.52 5.72 3.36
C LEU A 21 1.01 7.05 2.83
N HIS A 22 1.87 7.71 3.60
CA HIS A 22 2.58 8.91 3.17
C HIS A 22 4.03 8.58 2.82
N ALA A 23 4.50 9.05 1.68
CA ALA A 23 5.90 8.94 1.27
C ALA A 23 6.32 10.17 0.47
N GLU A 24 7.55 10.64 0.68
CA GLU A 24 8.14 11.68 -0.16
C GLU A 24 8.87 11.03 -1.32
N VAL A 25 8.49 11.41 -2.52
CA VAL A 25 8.90 10.74 -3.75
C VAL A 25 9.76 11.70 -4.57
N ARG A 26 10.95 11.27 -4.97
CA ARG A 26 11.81 12.09 -5.83
C ARG A 26 11.28 12.09 -7.27
N ARG A 27 11.07 13.29 -7.81
CA ARG A 27 10.73 13.57 -9.21
C ARG A 27 11.96 13.61 -10.10
N ALA A 28 11.76 13.53 -11.41
CA ALA A 28 12.84 13.63 -12.41
C ALA A 28 13.57 14.99 -12.38
N ASN A 29 12.90 16.05 -11.94
CA ASN A 29 13.48 17.38 -11.74
C ASN A 29 14.38 17.48 -10.48
N GLY A 30 14.46 16.42 -9.66
CA GLY A 30 15.23 16.39 -8.42
C GLY A 30 14.47 16.87 -7.17
N GLU A 31 13.24 17.35 -7.33
CA GLU A 31 12.35 17.76 -6.22
C GLU A 31 11.74 16.54 -5.51
N TYR A 32 11.52 16.66 -4.21
CA TYR A 32 10.79 15.66 -3.43
C TYR A 32 9.34 16.12 -3.27
N VAL A 33 8.41 15.25 -3.65
CA VAL A 33 6.98 15.54 -3.51
C VAL A 33 6.35 14.54 -2.57
N ALA A 34 5.75 15.09 -1.51
CA ALA A 34 4.92 14.35 -0.58
C ALA A 34 3.68 13.78 -1.30
N ARG A 35 3.57 12.46 -1.33
CA ARG A 35 2.42 11.75 -1.88
C ARG A 35 1.81 10.89 -0.80
N LYS A 36 0.49 10.90 -0.74
CA LYS A 36 -0.30 10.02 0.12
C LYS A 36 -1.16 9.10 -0.73
N ILE A 37 -1.28 7.84 -0.35
CA ILE A 37 -2.16 6.85 -0.99
C ILE A 37 -3.03 6.18 0.06
N ARG A 38 -4.31 6.03 -0.27
CA ARG A 38 -5.28 5.38 0.62
C ARG A 38 -5.15 3.87 0.52
N LEU A 39 -4.50 3.27 1.52
CA LEU A 39 -4.29 1.82 1.56
C LEU A 39 -5.61 1.07 1.75
N ASP A 40 -6.52 1.68 2.49
CA ASP A 40 -7.81 1.09 2.87
C ASP A 40 -8.73 0.78 1.68
N ARG A 41 -8.52 1.42 0.52
CA ARG A 41 -9.27 1.14 -0.72
C ARG A 41 -8.75 -0.08 -1.49
N HIS A 42 -7.51 -0.48 -1.22
CA HIS A 42 -6.81 -1.53 -1.97
C HIS A 42 -6.47 -2.76 -1.11
N ILE A 43 -6.44 -2.59 0.20
CA ILE A 43 -6.10 -3.64 1.16
C ILE A 43 -7.36 -4.01 1.92
N GLY A 44 -7.69 -5.29 1.89
CA GLY A 44 -8.71 -5.88 2.74
C GLY A 44 -8.14 -6.93 3.67
N ASN A 45 -9.00 -7.38 4.58
CA ASN A 45 -8.76 -8.54 5.42
C ASN A 45 -9.68 -9.68 4.99
N THR A 46 -9.13 -10.86 4.72
CA THR A 46 -9.89 -12.09 4.52
C THR A 46 -9.41 -13.18 5.46
N ASP A 47 -10.24 -13.52 6.44
CA ASP A 47 -9.97 -14.58 7.43
C ASP A 47 -8.59 -14.46 8.12
N GLY A 48 -8.21 -13.23 8.46
CA GLY A 48 -6.92 -12.95 9.10
C GLY A 48 -5.75 -12.80 8.14
N TRP A 49 -5.99 -12.71 6.83
CA TRP A 49 -4.97 -12.52 5.80
C TRP A 49 -5.14 -11.19 5.07
N PHE A 50 -4.02 -10.52 4.80
CA PHE A 50 -4.02 -9.35 3.94
C PHE A 50 -4.30 -9.76 2.50
N ILE A 51 -5.30 -9.14 1.89
CA ILE A 51 -5.62 -9.33 0.48
C ILE A 51 -5.53 -8.01 -0.28
N TRP A 52 -4.96 -8.07 -1.48
CA TRP A 52 -5.01 -6.97 -2.44
C TRP A 52 -6.35 -7.00 -3.19
N GLY A 53 -6.94 -5.83 -3.41
CA GLY A 53 -8.27 -5.68 -4.02
C GLY A 53 -9.43 -5.80 -3.04
N GLY A 54 -9.15 -5.95 -1.75
CA GLY A 54 -10.16 -5.77 -0.71
C GLY A 54 -10.25 -4.31 -0.25
N SER A 55 -11.11 -4.06 0.73
CA SER A 55 -11.29 -2.73 1.33
C SER A 55 -11.46 -2.81 2.84
N ASN A 56 -11.31 -1.67 3.52
CA ASN A 56 -11.62 -1.49 4.95
C ASN A 56 -10.86 -2.45 5.87
N PHE A 57 -9.60 -2.77 5.58
CA PHE A 57 -8.79 -3.57 6.51
C PHE A 57 -8.63 -2.87 7.86
N THR A 58 -8.62 -1.53 7.89
CA THR A 58 -8.40 -0.72 9.10
C THR A 58 -9.41 -1.06 10.20
N GLU A 59 -10.66 -1.38 9.86
CA GLU A 59 -11.70 -1.71 10.86
C GLU A 59 -11.49 -3.06 11.55
N THR A 60 -10.82 -4.00 10.87
CA THR A 60 -10.60 -5.37 11.36
C THR A 60 -9.16 -5.64 11.77
N ALA A 61 -8.25 -4.72 11.47
CA ALA A 61 -6.85 -4.77 11.82
C ALA A 61 -6.59 -4.05 13.15
N LYS A 62 -5.60 -4.53 13.90
CA LYS A 62 -5.07 -3.92 15.12
C LYS A 62 -3.57 -3.76 15.05
N ASP A 63 -3.06 -2.74 15.76
CA ASP A 63 -1.64 -2.38 15.81
C ASP A 63 -1.00 -2.31 14.42
N ILE A 64 -1.60 -1.48 13.55
CA ILE A 64 -1.10 -1.26 12.20
C ILE A 64 0.21 -0.47 12.30
N GLN A 65 1.29 -1.04 11.81
CA GLN A 65 2.63 -0.47 11.85
C GLN A 65 3.29 -0.56 10.47
N LEU A 66 4.26 0.32 10.24
CA LEU A 66 5.09 0.29 9.04
C LEU A 66 6.53 0.00 9.42
N GLU A 67 7.02 -1.16 9.00
CA GLU A 67 8.40 -1.56 9.18
C GLU A 67 9.17 -1.35 7.87
N ASN A 68 10.20 -0.51 7.89
CA ASN A 68 11.03 -0.33 6.70
C ASN A 68 12.10 -1.43 6.66
N THR A 69 11.93 -2.39 5.76
CA THR A 69 12.89 -3.50 5.57
C THR A 69 13.82 -3.21 4.39
N GLY A 70 14.92 -3.96 4.24
CA GLY A 70 15.79 -3.84 3.07
C GLY A 70 15.09 -4.09 1.71
N ARG A 71 13.91 -4.72 1.73
CA ARG A 71 13.05 -4.92 0.55
C ARG A 71 12.10 -3.74 0.29
N GLY A 72 11.87 -2.89 1.30
CA GLY A 72 10.97 -1.75 1.28
C GLY A 72 10.01 -1.71 2.48
N PRO A 73 9.06 -0.76 2.49
CA PRO A 73 8.06 -0.62 3.54
C PRO A 73 7.13 -1.84 3.61
N LYS A 74 7.13 -2.48 4.77
CA LYS A 74 6.31 -3.63 5.14
C LYS A 74 5.23 -3.18 6.12
N LEU A 75 3.99 -3.25 5.70
CA LEU A 75 2.83 -3.02 6.55
C LEU A 75 2.62 -4.23 7.44
N THR A 76 2.63 -4.05 8.75
CA THR A 76 2.36 -5.11 9.73
C THR A 76 1.11 -4.80 10.54
N ALA A 77 0.23 -5.79 10.74
CA ALA A 77 -0.92 -5.64 11.63
C ALA A 77 -1.47 -7.00 12.08
N TYR A 78 -2.24 -7.00 13.17
CA TYR A 78 -3.02 -8.14 13.63
C TYR A 78 -4.40 -8.13 12.98
N LEU A 79 -4.69 -9.12 12.14
CA LEU A 79 -5.97 -9.22 11.43
C LEU A 79 -6.93 -10.15 12.16
N ARG A 80 -8.19 -9.74 12.25
CA ARG A 80 -9.26 -10.57 12.81
C ARG A 80 -9.62 -11.72 11.85
N LYS A 81 -9.67 -12.94 12.38
CA LYS A 81 -10.17 -14.14 11.70
C LYS A 81 -11.68 -14.25 11.81
N ARG A 82 -12.32 -15.02 10.93
CA ARG A 82 -13.76 -15.30 11.00
C ARG A 82 -14.15 -16.02 12.30
N ASP A 83 -13.24 -16.82 12.83
CA ASP A 83 -13.35 -17.56 14.09
C ASP A 83 -13.42 -16.65 15.35
N GLY A 84 -13.23 -15.33 15.20
CA GLY A 84 -13.36 -14.37 16.30
C GLY A 84 -12.05 -14.05 17.02
N GLY A 85 -11.00 -14.84 16.81
CA GLY A 85 -9.63 -14.53 17.25
C GLY A 85 -8.85 -13.63 16.28
N TYR A 86 -7.67 -13.15 16.71
CA TYR A 86 -6.71 -12.49 15.84
C TYR A 86 -5.69 -13.49 15.32
N ARG A 87 -5.21 -13.29 14.11
CA ARG A 87 -4.07 -14.05 13.57
C ARG A 87 -2.75 -13.47 14.11
N GLU A 88 -1.67 -14.24 14.01
CA GLU A 88 -0.30 -13.76 14.23
C GLU A 88 0.00 -12.53 13.36
N LEU A 89 0.99 -11.72 13.76
CA LEU A 89 1.38 -10.48 13.09
C LEU A 89 1.59 -10.72 11.59
N GLN A 90 0.66 -10.23 10.78
CA GLN A 90 0.75 -10.37 9.33
C GLN A 90 1.57 -9.22 8.76
N GLY A 91 2.28 -9.49 7.67
CA GLY A 91 3.14 -8.52 7.01
C GLY A 91 2.89 -8.46 5.51
N LEU A 92 2.59 -7.29 4.98
CA LEU A 92 2.37 -7.04 3.56
C LEU A 92 3.39 -6.04 3.03
N TYR A 93 4.15 -6.43 2.01
CA TYR A 93 5.09 -5.51 1.36
C TYR A 93 4.34 -4.55 0.44
N LEU A 94 4.22 -3.30 0.86
CA LEU A 94 3.63 -2.23 0.03
C LEU A 94 4.46 -2.00 -1.24
N ALA A 95 5.75 -2.29 -1.12
CA ALA A 95 6.72 -2.26 -2.21
C ALA A 95 6.43 -3.16 -3.41
N ASP A 96 5.57 -4.17 -3.24
CA ASP A 96 5.23 -5.13 -4.28
C ASP A 96 4.25 -4.54 -5.31
N LYS A 97 3.34 -3.67 -4.85
CA LYS A 97 2.29 -3.06 -5.68
C LYS A 97 2.49 -1.57 -5.88
N ILE A 98 3.11 -0.88 -4.94
CA ILE A 98 3.33 0.57 -5.04
C ILE A 98 4.67 0.80 -5.72
N ALA A 99 4.63 1.52 -6.84
CA ALA A 99 5.81 1.96 -7.56
C ALA A 99 5.85 3.49 -7.62
N ASN A 100 7.05 4.04 -7.67
CA ASN A 100 7.26 5.43 -8.02
C ASN A 100 7.42 5.53 -9.54
N GLU A 101 6.53 6.24 -10.21
CA GLU A 101 6.65 6.62 -11.63
C GLU A 101 6.78 8.15 -11.72
N ASN A 102 7.99 8.65 -12.00
CA ASN A 102 8.31 10.07 -12.17
C ASN A 102 7.87 11.01 -11.03
N GLY A 103 7.86 10.54 -9.78
CA GLY A 103 7.42 11.30 -8.60
C GLY A 103 5.93 11.18 -8.30
N GLU A 104 5.30 10.12 -8.81
CA GLU A 104 3.93 9.74 -8.48
C GLU A 104 3.91 8.32 -7.94
N LEU A 105 3.16 8.10 -6.85
CA LEU A 105 2.92 6.77 -6.31
C LEU A 105 1.81 6.12 -7.13
N VAL A 106 2.19 5.18 -7.98
CA VAL A 106 1.26 4.43 -8.81
C VAL A 106 1.04 3.06 -8.18
N PHE A 107 -0.23 2.70 -7.99
CA PHE A 107 -0.62 1.36 -7.57
C PHE A 107 -0.66 0.43 -8.78
N LYS A 108 0.35 -0.43 -8.91
CA LYS A 108 0.41 -1.50 -9.91
C LYS A 108 -0.49 -2.64 -9.47
N VAL A 109 -1.76 -2.58 -9.90
CA VAL A 109 -2.60 -3.77 -9.91
C VAL A 109 -1.98 -4.73 -10.91
N CYS A 110 -1.18 -5.67 -10.42
CA CYS A 110 -0.76 -6.82 -11.23
C CYS A 110 -2.01 -7.68 -11.43
N ILE A 111 -2.86 -7.28 -12.38
CA ILE A 111 -3.79 -8.22 -12.99
C ILE A 111 -2.84 -9.21 -13.65
N ILE A 112 -2.85 -10.45 -13.16
CA ILE A 112 -2.19 -11.57 -13.81
C ILE A 112 -3.02 -11.83 -15.08
N LEU A 113 -2.99 -10.90 -16.04
CA LEU A 113 -3.42 -11.19 -17.39
C LEU A 113 -2.34 -12.12 -17.92
N SER A 114 -2.57 -13.42 -17.74
CA SER A 114 -2.29 -14.33 -18.83
C SER A 114 -3.13 -13.84 -20.01
N LEU A 115 -2.66 -12.82 -20.76
CA LEU A 115 -3.03 -12.51 -22.14
C LEU A 115 -2.21 -11.28 -22.60
N PRO A 116 -1.65 -11.32 -23.83
CA PRO A 116 -0.74 -10.31 -24.33
C PRO A 116 -1.50 -9.20 -25.06
N THR A 117 -2.19 -8.31 -24.35
CA THR A 117 -2.76 -7.14 -25.03
C THR A 117 -2.85 -5.95 -24.09
N LEU A 118 -1.97 -4.98 -24.36
CA LEU A 118 -2.09 -3.54 -24.14
C LEU A 118 -3.41 -3.13 -23.48
N TYR A 119 -3.37 -2.74 -22.20
CA TYR A 119 -4.16 -1.61 -21.70
C TYR A 119 -3.59 -1.23 -20.34
N CYS A 120 -2.66 -0.26 -20.36
CA CYS A 120 -2.14 0.39 -19.17
C CYS A 120 -3.25 1.32 -18.64
N TRP A 121 -4.04 0.87 -17.68
CA TRP A 121 -4.92 1.74 -16.90
C TRP A 121 -4.15 2.18 -15.66
N VAL A 122 -3.56 3.37 -15.72
CA VAL A 122 -3.13 4.10 -14.53
C VAL A 122 -4.38 4.68 -13.91
N PHE A 123 -4.83 4.09 -12.81
CA PHE A 123 -5.91 4.64 -11.99
C PHE A 123 -5.35 5.85 -11.23
N TYR A 124 -5.55 7.07 -11.77
CA TYR A 124 -5.40 8.29 -10.98
C TYR A 124 -6.66 8.43 -10.12
N ASP A 125 -6.51 8.22 -8.82
CA ASP A 125 -7.53 8.57 -7.84
C ASP A 125 -7.48 10.10 -7.65
N TRP A 126 -8.29 10.83 -8.43
CA TRP A 126 -8.64 12.23 -8.17
C TRP A 126 -10.02 12.21 -7.51
N GLU A 127 -10.08 12.40 -6.19
CA GLU A 127 -11.34 12.70 -5.49
C GLU A 127 -11.58 14.22 -5.56
N ASP A 128 -12.77 14.59 -6.03
CA ASP A 128 -13.37 15.93 -5.97
C ASP A 128 -13.84 16.24 -4.53
#